data_AF-M8EF61-F1
#
_entry.id   AF-M8EF61-F1
#
_cell.length_a   1.000
_cell.length_b   1.000
_cell.length_c   1.000
_cell.angle_alpha   90.00
_cell.angle_beta   90.00
_cell.angle_gamma   90.00
#
_symmetry.space_group_name_H-M   'P 1'
#
loop_
_entity.id
_entity.type
_entity.pdbx_description
1 polymer ?
#
loop_
_entity_poly.entity_id
_entity_poly.type
_entity_poly.pdbx_seq_one_letter_code
_entity_poly.pdbx_strand_id
1 'polypeptide(L)'
;MRKTIWGAVALFMILSAGAGFFVGRQLSLHGSGFDRAQMSEVPDWLVEDLRKELDESVRNLVVPAQITVVPIGIRKIDASIKPSSATEGTPDAPDLLAAVKLPEGLGATILYERRNGNYEAVFSKQESVYSYQVVGEDYLVLTTDISAVQGDERALYVIHKTPEGYHEAWSGIAHRRNQQETMDVLDATVKLDPEGKTMVYFSLERTLDQTGVALMEKSSYQLLRYNERTHRFEK
;
A
#
# COMPACT_ATOMS: atom_id res chain seq x y z
N MET A 1 -7.24 -27.94 -28.86
CA MET A 1 -7.41 -28.55 -27.51
C MET A 1 -6.83 -27.58 -26.47
N ARG A 2 -7.69 -26.92 -25.68
CA ARG A 2 -7.30 -25.94 -24.64
C ARG A 2 -8.03 -26.30 -23.34
N LYS A 3 -7.38 -27.05 -22.45
CA LYS A 3 -7.83 -27.29 -21.06
C LYS A 3 -6.63 -27.68 -20.19
N THR A 4 -5.90 -26.70 -19.66
CA THR A 4 -4.86 -26.96 -18.63
C THR A 4 -4.63 -25.82 -17.62
N ILE A 5 -5.38 -24.70 -17.69
CA ILE A 5 -5.13 -23.55 -16.78
C ILE A 5 -5.95 -23.66 -15.47
N TRP A 6 -7.08 -24.36 -15.48
CA TRP A 6 -7.96 -24.45 -14.30
C TRP A 6 -7.43 -25.37 -13.18
N GLY A 7 -6.51 -26.28 -13.47
CA GLY A 7 -5.94 -27.20 -12.47
C GLY A 7 -4.94 -26.53 -11.52
N ALA A 8 -4.20 -25.52 -11.97
CA ALA A 8 -3.18 -24.86 -11.16
C ALA A 8 -3.78 -23.94 -10.08
N VAL A 9 -4.91 -23.28 -10.38
CA VAL A 9 -5.59 -22.39 -9.43
C VAL A 9 -6.23 -23.20 -8.28
N ALA A 10 -6.78 -24.38 -8.57
CA ALA A 10 -7.34 -25.26 -7.55
C ALA A 10 -6.26 -25.88 -6.63
N LEU A 11 -5.07 -26.19 -7.17
CA LEU A 11 -3.98 -26.76 -6.37
C LEU A 11 -3.37 -25.75 -5.38
N PHE A 12 -3.32 -24.46 -5.74
CA PHE A 12 -2.89 -23.39 -4.84
C PHE A 12 -3.87 -23.10 -3.70
N MET A 13 -5.17 -23.36 -3.89
CA MET A 13 -6.17 -23.20 -2.83
C MET A 13 -6.19 -24.35 -1.81
N ILE A 14 -5.82 -25.56 -2.22
CA ILE A 14 -5.88 -26.73 -1.30
C ILE A 14 -4.64 -26.79 -0.40
N LEU A 15 -3.47 -26.32 -0.86
CA LEU A 15 -2.26 -26.24 -0.03
C LEU A 15 -2.28 -25.10 1.01
N SER A 16 -3.14 -24.10 0.85
CA SER A 16 -3.32 -23.03 1.85
C SER A 16 -4.40 -23.35 2.90
N ALA A 17 -5.31 -24.30 2.63
CA ALA A 17 -6.35 -24.71 3.57
C ALA A 17 -5.91 -25.83 4.55
N GLY A 18 -4.83 -26.55 4.26
CA GLY A 18 -4.41 -27.75 5.01
C GLY A 18 -3.34 -27.56 6.10
N ALA A 19 -2.76 -26.37 6.25
CA ALA A 19 -1.70 -26.09 7.24
C ALA A 19 -2.08 -24.99 8.26
N GLY A 20 -3.37 -24.64 8.35
CA GLY A 20 -3.88 -23.51 9.15
C GLY A 20 -4.49 -23.87 10.51
N PHE A 21 -4.30 -25.10 11.01
CA PHE A 21 -4.78 -25.49 12.34
C PHE A 21 -3.60 -25.66 13.31
N PHE A 22 -3.62 -24.86 14.38
CA PHE A 22 -2.65 -24.71 15.46
C PHE A 22 -1.40 -23.87 15.13
N VAL A 23 -1.47 -22.56 15.42
CA VAL A 23 -0.90 -21.97 16.65
C VAL A 23 -1.38 -20.52 16.70
N GLY A 24 -2.00 -20.16 17.83
CA GLY A 24 -2.25 -18.78 18.23
C GLY A 24 -0.95 -18.00 18.33
N ARG A 25 -0.47 -17.52 17.18
CA ARG A 25 0.54 -16.49 17.08
C ARG A 25 -0.21 -15.27 16.60
N GLN A 26 -0.27 -14.27 17.47
CA GLN A 26 -0.58 -12.90 17.09
C GLN A 26 0.00 -12.66 15.69
N LEU A 27 -0.87 -12.52 14.68
CA LEU A 27 -0.54 -11.75 13.50
C LEU A 27 -0.55 -10.27 13.92
N SER A 28 0.30 -9.96 14.91
CA SER A 28 1.08 -8.74 14.84
C SER A 28 1.89 -8.90 13.56
N LEU A 29 1.28 -8.55 12.43
CA LEU A 29 1.99 -7.94 11.32
C LEU A 29 2.65 -6.71 11.93
N HIS A 30 3.79 -6.93 12.59
CA HIS A 30 4.78 -5.91 12.81
C HIS A 30 5.12 -5.42 11.41
N GLY A 31 4.50 -4.30 11.03
CA GLY A 31 4.79 -3.55 9.82
C GLY A 31 6.23 -3.06 9.88
N SER A 32 7.17 -3.98 9.67
CA SER A 32 8.60 -3.78 9.90
C SER A 32 9.29 -3.00 8.78
N GLY A 33 8.54 -2.34 7.89
CA GLY A 33 9.06 -1.52 6.80
C GLY A 33 9.28 -0.05 7.17
N PHE A 34 8.37 0.57 7.93
CA PHE A 34 8.44 2.02 8.23
C PHE A 34 9.37 2.37 9.39
N ASP A 35 9.63 1.44 10.31
CA ASP A 35 10.45 1.71 11.51
C ASP A 35 11.97 1.73 11.25
N ARG A 36 12.46 1.46 10.02
CA ARG A 36 13.87 1.09 9.80
C ARG A 36 14.65 1.86 8.74
N ALA A 37 14.04 2.79 8.03
CA ALA A 37 14.74 3.65 7.08
C ALA A 37 14.36 5.11 7.38
N GLN A 38 15.18 5.79 8.17
CA GLN A 38 15.08 7.24 8.38
C GLN A 38 16.25 7.91 7.70
N MET A 39 15.98 8.93 6.86
CA MET A 39 17.01 9.88 6.48
C MET A 39 17.56 10.56 7.75
N SER A 40 18.88 10.78 7.80
CA SER A 40 19.53 11.40 8.97
C SER A 40 19.06 12.83 9.25
N GLU A 41 18.48 13.49 8.24
CA GLU A 41 17.86 14.81 8.35
C GLU A 41 16.77 14.92 7.27
N VAL A 42 15.58 15.39 7.67
CA VAL A 42 14.44 15.58 6.75
C VAL A 42 14.56 16.99 6.16
N PRO A 43 14.63 17.15 4.82
CA PRO A 43 14.77 18.47 4.21
C PRO A 43 13.55 19.38 4.45
N ASP A 44 13.79 20.69 4.61
CA ASP A 44 12.74 21.68 4.86
C ASP A 44 11.62 21.67 3.80
N TRP A 45 11.98 21.50 2.53
CA TRP A 45 10.99 21.47 1.44
C TRP A 45 9.97 20.33 1.61
N LEU A 46 10.40 19.19 2.15
CA LEU A 46 9.55 18.03 2.37
C LEU A 46 8.60 18.27 3.56
N VAL A 47 9.10 18.92 4.61
CA VAL A 47 8.27 19.36 5.74
C VAL A 47 7.15 20.29 5.26
N GLU A 48 7.49 21.26 4.41
CA GLU A 48 6.54 22.22 3.87
C GLU A 48 5.50 21.57 2.95
N ASP A 49 5.89 20.60 2.13
CA ASP A 49 4.94 19.88 1.28
C ASP A 49 3.95 19.05 2.11
N LEU A 50 4.41 18.32 3.13
CA LEU A 50 3.51 17.58 4.04
C LEU A 50 2.57 18.52 4.80
N ARG A 51 3.01 19.73 5.16
CA ARG A 51 2.14 20.75 5.75
C ARG A 51 1.04 21.20 4.79
N LYS A 52 1.36 21.37 3.50
CA LYS A 52 0.37 21.82 2.51
C LYS A 52 -0.75 20.80 2.28
N GLU A 53 -0.45 19.51 2.36
CA GLU A 53 -1.43 18.43 2.20
C GLU A 53 -2.43 18.34 3.37
N LEU A 54 -2.11 18.93 4.52
CA LEU A 54 -2.95 18.88 5.71
C LEU A 54 -3.83 20.12 5.84
N ASP A 55 -4.94 19.97 6.57
CA ASP A 55 -5.79 21.07 6.99
C ASP A 55 -5.04 22.09 7.84
N GLU A 56 -5.39 23.37 7.68
CA GLU A 56 -4.72 24.51 8.33
C GLU A 56 -4.61 24.36 9.85
N SER A 57 -5.62 23.76 10.49
CA SER A 57 -5.69 23.56 11.94
C SER A 57 -4.57 22.67 12.51
N VAL A 58 -3.99 21.78 11.69
CA VAL A 58 -3.00 20.79 12.14
C VAL A 58 -1.63 20.92 11.49
N ARG A 59 -1.43 21.84 10.55
CA ARG A 59 -0.13 22.05 9.86
C ARG A 59 1.02 22.34 10.82
N ASN A 60 0.75 23.12 11.87
CA ASN A 60 1.75 23.49 12.87
C ASN A 60 2.23 22.32 13.72
N LEU A 61 1.52 21.19 13.70
CA LEU A 61 1.92 19.97 14.41
C LEU A 61 2.99 19.18 13.66
N VAL A 62 3.17 19.41 12.35
CA VAL A 62 4.18 18.72 11.55
C VAL A 62 5.56 19.24 11.92
N VAL A 63 6.37 18.34 12.47
CA VAL A 63 7.78 18.57 12.78
C VAL A 63 8.67 17.51 12.15
N PRO A 64 9.93 17.82 11.77
CA PRO A 64 10.84 16.86 11.12
C PRO A 64 10.95 15.50 11.80
N ALA A 65 10.94 15.48 13.14
CA ALA A 65 11.06 14.25 13.94
C ALA A 65 9.87 13.27 13.81
N GLN A 66 8.73 13.71 13.27
CA GLN A 66 7.54 12.88 13.06
C GLN A 66 7.41 12.41 11.61
N ILE A 67 8.30 12.87 10.73
CA ILE A 67 8.26 12.54 9.32
C ILE A 67 9.11 11.30 9.10
N THR A 68 8.52 10.29 8.48
CA THR A 68 9.24 9.12 7.99
C THR A 68 9.41 9.24 6.49
N VAL A 69 10.65 9.05 6.02
CA VAL A 69 11.00 9.10 4.60
C VAL A 69 11.68 7.79 4.22
N VAL A 70 11.08 7.07 3.28
CA VAL A 70 11.52 5.76 2.86
C VAL A 70 11.90 5.77 1.38
N PRO A 71 13.11 5.32 1.01
CA PRO A 71 13.45 5.10 -0.39
C PRO A 71 12.68 3.90 -0.96
N ILE A 72 12.05 4.09 -2.11
CA ILE A 72 11.26 3.09 -2.82
C ILE A 72 12.05 2.57 -4.02
N GLY A 73 12.35 1.26 -3.99
CA GLY A 73 13.10 0.57 -5.04
C GLY A 73 12.23 0.04 -6.16
N ILE A 74 11.47 0.90 -6.84
CA ILE A 74 10.71 0.54 -8.05
C ILE A 74 11.56 0.89 -9.27
N ARG A 75 11.75 -0.08 -10.18
CA ARG A 75 12.63 0.14 -11.35
C ARG A 75 11.99 1.14 -12.31
N LYS A 76 12.81 2.00 -12.92
CA LYS A 76 12.37 2.78 -14.07
C LYS A 76 12.07 1.83 -15.23
N ILE A 77 10.83 1.85 -15.71
CA ILE A 77 10.45 1.16 -16.93
C ILE A 77 10.84 2.07 -18.09
N ASP A 78 12.12 2.07 -18.46
CA ASP A 78 12.57 2.80 -19.65
C ASP A 78 12.03 2.07 -20.89
N ALA A 79 10.95 2.60 -21.48
CA ALA A 79 10.28 2.00 -22.63
C ALA A 79 11.15 1.93 -23.90
N SER A 80 12.38 2.45 -23.91
CA SER A 80 13.22 2.50 -25.11
C SER A 80 14.70 2.80 -24.81
N ILE A 81 15.42 1.98 -24.04
CA ILE A 81 16.88 2.17 -23.91
C ILE A 81 17.62 0.85 -24.17
N LYS A 82 18.14 0.72 -25.40
CA LYS A 82 19.35 -0.07 -25.68
C LYS A 82 20.40 0.32 -24.64
N PRO A 83 21.25 -0.60 -24.14
CA PRO A 83 22.28 -0.27 -23.16
C PRO A 83 23.28 0.72 -23.78
N SER A 84 23.00 2.02 -23.70
CA SER A 84 23.95 3.06 -24.00
C SER A 84 24.87 3.12 -22.80
N SER A 85 26.05 2.53 -22.97
CA SER A 85 27.30 2.87 -22.29
C SER A 85 27.09 3.58 -20.95
N ALA A 86 27.10 2.79 -19.87
CA ALA A 86 27.21 3.30 -18.52
C ALA A 86 28.39 4.27 -18.45
N THR A 87 28.08 5.55 -18.42
CA THR A 87 29.00 6.55 -17.86
C THR A 87 28.97 6.28 -16.36
N GLU A 88 30.06 5.79 -15.79
CA GLU A 88 30.24 5.69 -14.34
C GLU A 88 29.95 7.06 -13.72
N GLY A 89 28.82 7.20 -13.05
CA GLY A 89 28.39 8.50 -12.54
C GLY A 89 27.07 8.43 -11.79
N THR A 90 27.17 8.07 -10.51
CA THR A 90 26.10 8.05 -9.49
C THR A 90 24.91 7.11 -9.77
N PRO A 91 24.60 6.15 -8.88
CA PRO A 91 23.33 5.43 -8.96
C PRO A 91 22.18 6.43 -8.95
N ASP A 92 21.22 6.25 -9.86
CA ASP A 92 20.02 7.08 -9.92
C ASP A 92 19.34 7.03 -8.55
N ALA A 93 19.10 8.20 -7.95
CA ALA A 93 18.58 8.27 -6.59
C ALA A 93 17.18 7.63 -6.55
N PRO A 94 16.84 6.87 -5.50
CA PRO A 94 15.55 6.21 -5.40
C PRO A 94 14.42 7.25 -5.29
N ASP A 95 13.23 6.83 -5.72
CA ASP A 95 11.98 7.52 -5.42
C ASP A 95 11.74 7.49 -3.90
N LEU A 96 10.93 8.42 -3.39
CA LEU A 96 10.72 8.56 -1.93
C LEU A 96 9.25 8.46 -1.58
N LEU A 97 8.94 7.68 -0.55
CA LEU A 97 7.66 7.74 0.14
C LEU A 97 7.86 8.49 1.45
N ALA A 98 7.21 9.63 1.60
CA ALA A 98 7.21 10.41 2.82
C ALA A 98 5.85 10.33 3.50
N ALA A 99 5.84 10.25 4.82
CA ALA A 99 4.60 10.30 5.58
C ALA A 99 4.79 10.96 6.93
N VAL A 100 3.72 11.57 7.42
CA VAL A 100 3.61 12.06 8.79
C VAL A 100 2.36 11.46 9.43
N LYS A 101 2.51 11.00 10.67
CA LYS A 101 1.41 10.52 11.50
C LYS A 101 1.23 11.47 12.67
N LEU A 102 0.05 12.07 12.76
CA LEU A 102 -0.36 13.00 13.79
C LEU A 102 -1.37 12.32 14.75
N PRO A 103 -1.67 12.95 15.90
CA PRO A 103 -2.73 12.46 16.80
C PRO A 103 -4.08 12.28 16.10
N GLU A 104 -4.96 11.47 16.71
CA GLU A 104 -6.34 11.25 16.25
C GLU A 104 -6.48 10.62 14.86
N GLY A 105 -5.41 9.97 14.36
CA GLY A 105 -5.41 9.31 13.06
C GLY A 105 -5.29 10.28 11.89
N LEU A 106 -4.91 11.54 12.15
CA LEU A 106 -4.59 12.52 11.12
C LEU A 106 -3.18 12.25 10.57
N GLY A 107 -2.96 12.64 9.32
CA GLY A 107 -1.65 12.50 8.70
C GLY A 107 -1.68 12.82 7.23
N ALA A 108 -0.51 12.73 6.62
CA ALA A 108 -0.36 12.87 5.19
C ALA A 108 0.69 11.90 4.69
N THR A 109 0.50 11.45 3.44
CA THR A 109 1.41 10.57 2.73
C THR A 109 1.65 11.17 1.34
N ILE A 110 2.91 11.26 0.94
CA ILE A 110 3.31 11.74 -0.39
C ILE A 110 4.34 10.77 -0.99
N LEU A 111 4.10 10.33 -2.22
CA LEU A 111 5.09 9.64 -3.05
C LEU A 111 5.74 10.66 -3.99
N TYR A 112 7.06 10.66 -4.01
CA TYR A 112 7.88 11.51 -4.85
C TYR A 112 8.64 10.68 -5.88
N GLU A 113 8.59 11.13 -7.13
CA GLU A 113 9.42 10.58 -8.21
C GLU A 113 10.65 11.46 -8.43
N ARG A 114 11.82 10.84 -8.63
CA ARG A 114 13.05 11.55 -8.99
C ARG A 114 13.07 11.86 -10.48
N ARG A 115 12.88 13.12 -10.85
CA ARG A 115 12.89 13.63 -12.23
C ARG A 115 13.89 14.76 -12.39
N ASN A 116 14.79 14.65 -13.37
CA ASN A 116 15.78 15.68 -13.71
C ASN A 116 16.57 16.23 -12.51
N GLY A 117 16.91 15.38 -11.55
CA GLY A 117 17.63 15.81 -10.35
C GLY A 117 16.79 16.54 -9.30
N ASN A 118 15.46 16.49 -9.39
CA ASN A 118 14.51 17.01 -8.40
C ASN A 118 13.49 15.93 -8.00
N TYR A 119 12.89 16.09 -6.83
CA TYR A 119 11.78 15.26 -6.38
C TYR A 119 10.47 15.95 -6.70
N GLU A 120 9.58 15.26 -7.42
CA GLU A 120 8.24 15.74 -7.79
C GLU A 120 7.18 14.88 -7.10
N ALA A 121 6.22 15.50 -6.43
CA ALA A 121 5.09 14.77 -5.85
C ALA A 121 4.20 14.19 -6.96
N VAL A 122 4.00 12.88 -6.94
CA VAL A 122 3.25 12.13 -7.98
C VAL A 122 2.02 11.43 -7.44
N PHE A 123 1.91 11.27 -6.12
CA PHE A 123 0.72 10.78 -5.45
C PHE A 123 0.69 11.33 -4.02
N SER A 124 -0.48 11.79 -3.56
CA SER A 124 -0.67 12.22 -2.17
C SER A 124 -2.02 11.80 -1.63
N LYS A 125 -2.07 11.58 -0.31
CA LYS A 125 -3.30 11.37 0.46
C LYS A 125 -3.17 12.10 1.80
N GLN A 126 -4.26 12.72 2.25
CA GLN A 126 -4.39 13.26 3.60
C GLN A 126 -4.70 12.13 4.61
N GLU A 127 -3.84 11.11 4.61
CA GLU A 127 -3.97 9.90 5.40
C GLU A 127 -2.57 9.48 5.85
N SER A 128 -2.42 8.94 7.07
CA SER A 128 -1.11 8.45 7.52
C SER A 128 -0.82 7.04 6.98
N VAL A 129 0.43 6.73 6.66
CA VAL A 129 0.83 5.36 6.26
C VAL A 129 0.81 4.42 7.44
N TYR A 130 0.12 3.29 7.27
CA TYR A 130 0.19 2.13 8.16
C TYR A 130 1.26 1.14 7.69
N SER A 131 1.27 0.81 6.39
CA SER A 131 2.28 -0.07 5.80
C SER A 131 2.43 0.17 4.31
N TYR A 132 3.54 -0.28 3.74
CA TYR A 132 3.74 -0.34 2.29
C TYR A 132 4.44 -1.64 1.91
N GLN A 133 4.27 -2.02 0.65
CA GLN A 133 4.94 -3.16 0.04
C GLN A 133 5.20 -2.86 -1.44
N VAL A 134 6.44 -3.07 -1.88
CA VAL A 134 6.74 -3.13 -3.32
C VAL A 134 6.44 -4.55 -3.80
N VAL A 135 5.64 -4.66 -4.87
CA VAL A 135 5.24 -5.94 -5.48
C VAL A 135 5.69 -5.93 -6.93
N GLY A 136 6.41 -6.99 -7.35
CA GLY A 136 7.03 -7.02 -8.68
C GLY A 136 8.15 -5.98 -8.79
N GLU A 137 8.27 -5.36 -9.96
CA GLU A 137 9.26 -4.32 -10.23
C GLU A 137 8.65 -2.91 -10.32
N ASP A 138 7.31 -2.82 -10.35
CA ASP A 138 6.53 -1.68 -10.85
C ASP A 138 5.33 -1.29 -9.97
N TYR A 139 4.94 -2.09 -8.96
CA TYR A 139 3.81 -1.77 -8.08
C TYR A 139 4.22 -1.41 -6.65
N LEU A 140 3.58 -0.38 -6.11
CA LEU A 140 3.55 -0.04 -4.69
C LEU A 140 2.15 -0.31 -4.14
N VAL A 141 2.05 -1.22 -3.19
CA VAL A 141 0.85 -1.42 -2.38
C VAL A 141 1.00 -0.61 -1.10
N LEU A 142 0.09 0.33 -0.87
CA LEU A 142 0.08 1.21 0.28
C LEU A 142 -1.16 0.91 1.14
N THR A 143 -1.00 0.84 2.44
CA THR A 143 -2.09 0.81 3.42
C THR A 143 -2.02 2.05 4.27
N THR A 144 -3.13 2.78 4.36
CA THR A 144 -3.22 4.04 5.10
C THR A 144 -4.30 3.95 6.17
N ASP A 145 -4.18 4.76 7.23
CA ASP A 145 -5.22 4.94 8.22
C ASP A 145 -6.19 6.04 7.74
N ILE A 146 -7.48 5.72 7.63
CA ILE A 146 -8.55 6.69 7.33
C ILE A 146 -9.12 7.14 8.69
N SER A 147 -9.05 8.44 8.97
CA SER A 147 -9.35 9.11 10.26
C SER A 147 -10.37 8.43 11.20
N ALA A 148 -10.06 8.49 12.51
CA ALA A 148 -10.64 7.73 13.62
C ALA A 148 -12.03 8.17 14.12
N VAL A 149 -12.74 9.05 13.41
CA VAL A 149 -13.97 9.68 13.93
C VAL A 149 -15.12 8.67 14.12
N GLN A 150 -15.10 7.52 13.43
CA GLN A 150 -16.16 6.50 13.53
C GLN A 150 -15.68 5.04 13.64
N GLY A 151 -14.37 4.77 13.69
CA GLY A 151 -13.82 3.41 13.75
C GLY A 151 -12.32 3.33 13.45
N ASP A 152 -11.77 2.12 13.52
CA ASP A 152 -10.44 1.78 12.97
C ASP A 152 -10.67 1.36 11.51
N GLU A 153 -10.48 2.27 10.57
CA GLU A 153 -10.60 2.02 9.13
C GLU A 153 -9.27 2.28 8.44
N ARG A 154 -8.90 1.36 7.54
CA ARG A 154 -7.69 1.47 6.73
C ARG A 154 -8.02 1.30 5.27
N ALA A 155 -7.42 2.12 4.42
CA ALA A 155 -7.49 1.99 2.98
C ALA A 155 -6.34 1.13 2.45
N LEU A 156 -6.54 0.57 1.26
CA LEU A 156 -5.51 -0.08 0.48
C LEU A 156 -5.45 0.61 -0.89
N TYR A 157 -4.27 1.07 -1.30
CA TYR A 157 -4.00 1.59 -2.63
C TYR A 157 -3.01 0.70 -3.34
N VAL A 158 -3.24 0.45 -4.62
CA VAL A 158 -2.26 -0.16 -5.53
C VAL A 158 -1.87 0.91 -6.52
N ILE A 159 -0.61 1.32 -6.45
CA ILE A 159 -0.02 2.36 -7.28
C ILE A 159 0.93 1.68 -8.26
N HIS A 160 0.78 1.93 -9.54
CA HIS A 160 1.58 1.34 -10.60
C HIS A 160 2.48 2.41 -11.22
N LYS A 161 3.78 2.13 -11.33
CA LYS A 161 4.73 2.97 -12.06
C LYS A 161 4.76 2.54 -13.53
N THR A 162 4.30 3.41 -14.41
CA THR A 162 4.39 3.26 -15.87
C THR A 162 5.51 4.16 -16.41
N PRO A 163 5.87 4.05 -17.70
CA PRO A 163 6.76 5.02 -18.35
C PRO A 163 6.23 6.47 -18.33
N GLU A 164 4.91 6.67 -18.15
CA GLU A 164 4.28 7.99 -18.08
C GLU A 164 4.28 8.56 -16.65
N GLY A 165 4.49 7.71 -15.64
CA GLY A 165 4.57 8.07 -14.23
C GLY A 165 3.79 7.11 -13.33
N TYR A 166 3.51 7.58 -12.11
CA TYR A 166 2.73 6.80 -11.15
C TYR A 166 1.23 7.00 -11.33
N HIS A 167 0.47 5.91 -11.26
CA HIS A 167 -0.99 5.91 -11.35
C HIS A 167 -1.61 5.10 -10.21
N GLU A 168 -2.69 5.61 -9.61
CA GLU A 168 -3.54 4.81 -8.72
C GLU A 168 -4.29 3.77 -9.55
N ALA A 169 -3.77 2.55 -9.61
CA ALA A 169 -4.34 1.45 -10.38
C ALA A 169 -5.56 0.84 -9.70
N TRP A 170 -5.62 0.88 -8.37
CA TRP A 170 -6.77 0.41 -7.61
C TRP A 170 -6.79 0.97 -6.19
N SER A 171 -7.98 1.04 -5.59
CA SER A 171 -8.16 1.32 -4.18
C SER A 171 -9.35 0.57 -3.57
N GLY A 172 -9.28 0.30 -2.27
CA GLY A 172 -10.33 -0.36 -1.49
C GLY A 172 -10.06 -0.31 0.00
N ILE A 173 -10.82 -1.08 0.78
CA ILE A 173 -10.72 -1.11 2.24
C ILE A 173 -9.75 -2.24 2.64
N ALA A 174 -8.74 -1.94 3.44
CA ALA A 174 -7.84 -2.93 4.04
C ALA A 174 -8.37 -3.44 5.38
N HIS A 175 -8.91 -2.54 6.20
CA HIS A 175 -9.45 -2.89 7.51
C HIS A 175 -10.65 -2.01 7.82
N ARG A 176 -11.66 -2.55 8.49
CA ARG A 176 -12.73 -1.74 9.08
C ARG A 176 -13.24 -2.43 10.33
N ARG A 177 -13.42 -1.66 11.40
CA ARG A 177 -14.08 -2.10 12.62
C ARG A 177 -15.29 -1.21 12.95
N ASN A 178 -16.48 -1.80 12.92
CA ASN A 178 -17.72 -1.14 13.34
C ASN A 178 -18.00 -1.41 14.83
N GLN A 179 -18.36 -0.37 15.60
CA GLN A 179 -18.58 -0.45 17.05
C GLN A 179 -20.04 -0.71 17.47
N GLN A 180 -20.98 -0.84 16.53
CA GLN A 180 -22.39 -1.14 16.83
C GLN A 180 -22.63 -2.66 16.89
N GLU A 181 -23.68 -3.09 17.61
CA GLU A 181 -23.88 -4.44 18.16
C GLU A 181 -23.40 -5.61 17.28
N THR A 182 -22.52 -6.44 17.87
CA THR A 182 -21.68 -7.47 17.24
C THR A 182 -20.59 -6.83 16.37
N MET A 183 -19.34 -6.85 16.87
CA MET A 183 -18.26 -6.11 16.22
C MET A 183 -17.94 -6.77 14.88
N ASP A 184 -18.29 -6.11 13.79
CA ASP A 184 -17.89 -6.53 12.46
C ASP A 184 -16.48 -6.01 12.16
N VAL A 185 -15.58 -6.94 11.86
CA VAL A 185 -14.21 -6.70 11.46
C VAL A 185 -14.03 -7.19 10.03
N LEU A 186 -13.64 -6.28 9.14
CA LEU A 186 -13.16 -6.63 7.82
C LEU A 186 -11.64 -6.56 7.83
N ASP A 187 -10.98 -7.61 7.35
CA ASP A 187 -9.55 -7.63 7.04
C ASP A 187 -9.36 -8.01 5.58
N ALA A 188 -8.59 -7.24 4.83
CA ALA A 188 -8.38 -7.48 3.42
C ALA A 188 -6.92 -7.29 3.00
N THR A 189 -6.58 -7.99 1.92
CA THR A 189 -5.24 -7.99 1.33
C THR A 189 -5.34 -8.12 -0.18
N VAL A 190 -4.29 -7.68 -0.86
CA VAL A 190 -4.14 -7.86 -2.31
C VAL A 190 -2.97 -8.78 -2.61
N LYS A 191 -3.12 -9.57 -3.67
CA LYS A 191 -2.04 -10.32 -4.30
C LYS A 191 -2.05 -10.02 -5.78
N LEU A 192 -0.91 -9.59 -6.32
CA LEU A 192 -0.72 -9.46 -7.75
C LEU A 192 -0.05 -10.74 -8.28
N ASP A 193 -0.39 -11.13 -9.51
CA ASP A 193 0.38 -12.13 -10.21
C ASP A 193 1.79 -11.61 -10.56
N PRO A 194 2.76 -12.50 -10.88
CA PRO A 194 4.13 -12.07 -11.18
C PRO A 194 4.26 -11.11 -12.36
N GLU A 195 3.28 -11.10 -13.28
CA GLU A 195 3.25 -10.21 -14.45
C GLU A 195 2.53 -8.87 -14.17
N GLY A 196 1.94 -8.70 -12.99
CA GLY A 196 1.14 -7.53 -12.63
C GLY A 196 -0.14 -7.35 -13.47
N LYS A 197 -0.59 -8.36 -14.20
CA LYS A 197 -1.79 -8.28 -15.07
C LYS A 197 -3.06 -8.68 -14.34
N THR A 198 -2.93 -9.41 -13.25
CA THR A 198 -4.07 -9.91 -12.46
C THR A 198 -3.86 -9.59 -11.01
N MET A 199 -4.90 -9.08 -10.36
CA MET A 199 -4.93 -8.85 -8.92
C MET A 199 -6.07 -9.64 -8.29
N VAL A 200 -5.78 -10.25 -7.14
CA VAL A 200 -6.76 -10.85 -6.26
C VAL A 200 -6.90 -9.96 -5.04
N TYR A 201 -8.08 -9.39 -4.84
CA TYR A 201 -8.46 -8.77 -3.58
C TYR A 201 -9.21 -9.81 -2.74
N PHE A 202 -8.65 -10.18 -1.60
CA PHE A 202 -9.25 -11.09 -0.65
C PHE A 202 -9.71 -10.31 0.57
N SER A 203 -10.92 -10.59 1.05
CA SER A 203 -11.47 -9.98 2.26
C SER A 203 -12.07 -11.05 3.17
N LEU A 204 -11.92 -10.85 4.47
CA LEU A 204 -12.48 -11.67 5.51
C LEU A 204 -13.29 -10.78 6.45
N GLU A 205 -14.60 -11.01 6.46
CA GLU A 205 -15.55 -10.39 7.37
C GLU A 205 -15.73 -11.31 8.58
N ARG A 206 -15.57 -10.77 9.79
CA ARG A 206 -15.80 -11.49 11.04
C ARG A 206 -16.79 -10.73 11.90
N THR A 207 -17.76 -11.44 12.43
CA THR A 207 -18.67 -10.91 13.44
C THR A 207 -18.21 -11.43 14.79
N LEU A 208 -17.85 -10.53 15.71
CA LEU A 208 -17.31 -10.89 17.02
C LEU A 208 -18.32 -10.62 18.14
N ASP A 209 -18.32 -11.47 19.17
CA ASP A 209 -19.03 -11.19 20.41
C ASP A 209 -18.36 -10.06 21.23
N GLN A 210 -18.97 -9.70 22.36
CA GLN A 210 -18.47 -8.64 23.23
C GLN A 210 -17.10 -8.94 23.85
N THR A 211 -16.67 -10.20 23.87
CA THR A 211 -15.35 -10.64 24.37
C THR A 211 -14.30 -10.68 23.26
N GLY A 212 -14.68 -10.40 22.01
CA GLY A 212 -13.82 -10.45 20.83
C GLY A 212 -13.70 -11.84 20.22
N VAL A 213 -14.53 -12.80 20.61
CA VAL A 213 -14.55 -14.14 20.04
C VAL A 213 -15.38 -14.14 18.75
N ALA A 214 -14.85 -14.75 17.69
CA ALA A 214 -15.54 -14.84 16.42
C ALA A 214 -16.80 -15.71 16.52
N LEU A 215 -17.96 -15.12 16.21
CA LEU A 215 -19.25 -15.78 16.09
C LEU A 215 -19.50 -16.29 14.67
N MET A 216 -19.05 -15.52 13.67
CA MET A 216 -19.19 -15.85 12.26
C MET A 216 -18.00 -15.32 11.48
N GLU A 217 -17.60 -16.05 10.44
CA GLU A 217 -16.59 -15.63 9.48
C GLU A 217 -17.10 -15.83 8.05
N LYS A 218 -16.83 -14.87 7.18
CA LYS A 218 -17.19 -14.91 5.77
C LYS A 218 -16.04 -14.36 4.93
N SER A 219 -15.47 -15.22 4.09
CA SER A 219 -14.45 -14.82 3.13
C SER A 219 -15.07 -14.47 1.78
N SER A 220 -14.55 -13.45 1.11
CA SER A 220 -14.85 -13.18 -0.30
C SER A 220 -13.58 -12.80 -1.07
N TYR A 221 -13.60 -13.02 -2.38
CA TYR A 221 -12.50 -12.63 -3.25
C TYR A 221 -13.02 -11.95 -4.53
N GLN A 222 -12.22 -11.03 -5.06
CA GLN A 222 -12.43 -10.40 -6.35
C GLN A 222 -11.19 -10.62 -7.21
N LEU A 223 -11.40 -11.15 -8.41
CA LEU A 223 -10.37 -11.22 -9.44
C LEU A 223 -10.51 -9.99 -10.33
N LEU A 224 -9.42 -9.23 -10.46
CA LEU A 224 -9.37 -8.00 -11.22
C LEU A 224 -8.24 -8.08 -12.25
N ARG A 225 -8.43 -7.48 -13.41
CA ARG A 225 -7.47 -7.46 -14.52
C ARG A 225 -7.00 -6.05 -14.78
N TYR A 226 -5.71 -5.89 -15.01
CA TYR A 226 -5.13 -4.60 -15.36
C TYR A 226 -5.53 -4.21 -16.79
N ASN A 227 -6.11 -3.02 -16.92
CA ASN A 227 -6.48 -2.41 -18.18
C ASN A 227 -5.43 -1.36 -18.55
N GLU A 228 -4.58 -1.69 -19.52
CA GLU A 228 -3.50 -0.81 -20.01
C GLU A 228 -3.98 0.55 -20.49
N ARG A 229 -5.24 0.66 -20.95
CA ARG A 229 -5.78 1.92 -21.47
C ARG A 229 -6.21 2.88 -20.37
N THR A 230 -6.73 2.34 -19.27
CA THR A 230 -7.21 3.14 -18.13
C THR A 230 -6.18 3.21 -17.01
N HIS A 231 -5.14 2.38 -17.07
CA HIS A 231 -4.17 2.14 -16.02
C HIS A 231 -4.80 1.66 -14.70
N ARG A 232 -5.90 0.89 -14.78
CA ARG A 232 -6.65 0.43 -13.59
C ARG A 232 -6.90 -1.08 -13.58
N PHE A 233 -7.02 -1.64 -12.38
CA PHE A 233 -7.56 -2.99 -12.19
C PHE A 233 -9.08 -2.97 -12.19
N GLU A 234 -9.68 -3.75 -13.08
CA GLU A 234 -11.13 -3.78 -13.36
C GLU A 234 -11.65 -5.24 -13.33
N LYS A 235 -12.96 -5.43 -13.13
CA LYS A 235 -13.60 -6.76 -13.12
C LYS A 235 -13.77 -7.36 -14.51
#